data_AF-A0A251RB01-F1
#
_entry.id   AF-A0A251RB01-F1
#
_cell.length_a   1.000
_cell.length_b   1.000
_cell.length_c   1.000
_cell.angle_alpha   90.00
_cell.angle_beta   90.00
_cell.angle_gamma   90.00
#
_symmetry.space_group_name_H-M   'P 1'
#
loop_
_entity.id
_entity.type
_entity.pdbx_description
1 polymer ?
#
loop_
_entity_poly.entity_id
_entity_poly.type
_entity_poly.pdbx_seq_one_letter_code
_entity_poly.pdbx_strand_id
1 'polypeptide(L)'
;MVWMATQKLAIRGKRRRIWGGAFLCWVFLMLVTPKISHSPKHHLYADMRNFLGVPNTLNVITNFPFLVVGVLGFVLCCQGGLFNISLPGEVWGWALFYAGIAGLAFGSAYYHLKPDDSRVTWDTLPMMIAYSSLFSSFIVERVGERIGLSSLFALLFIAFLSTAYDSWLQNI
;
A
#
# COMPACT_ATOMS: atom_id res chain seq x y z
N MET A 1 -4.40 -14.18 -43.54
CA MET A 1 -4.21 -14.49 -42.10
C MET A 1 -2.79 -14.22 -41.58
N VAL A 2 -1.73 -14.65 -42.27
CA VAL A 2 -0.32 -14.49 -41.81
C VAL A 2 0.11 -13.02 -41.61
N TRP A 3 -0.31 -12.12 -42.49
CA TRP A 3 0.07 -10.69 -42.45
C TRP A 3 -0.48 -9.92 -41.24
N MET A 4 -1.66 -10.32 -40.74
CA MET A 4 -2.24 -9.73 -39.52
C MET A 4 -1.55 -10.25 -38.25
N ALA A 5 -1.05 -11.49 -38.26
CA ALA A 5 -0.33 -12.07 -37.13
C ALA A 5 1.05 -11.40 -36.95
N THR A 6 1.78 -11.15 -38.04
CA THR A 6 3.07 -10.44 -38.01
C THR A 6 2.93 -8.98 -37.57
N GLN A 7 1.88 -8.27 -38.00
CA GLN A 7 1.59 -6.91 -37.49
C GLN A 7 1.28 -6.89 -35.99
N LYS A 8 0.45 -7.83 -35.49
CA LYS A 8 0.17 -7.93 -34.05
C LYS A 8 1.43 -8.21 -33.23
N LEU A 9 2.31 -9.09 -33.71
CA LEU A 9 3.60 -9.38 -33.06
C LEU A 9 4.53 -8.17 -33.06
N ALA A 10 4.61 -7.42 -34.16
CA ALA A 10 5.42 -6.21 -34.26
C ALA A 10 4.94 -5.12 -33.28
N ILE A 11 3.62 -4.90 -33.18
CA ILE A 11 3.03 -3.94 -32.23
C ILE A 11 3.30 -4.37 -30.78
N ARG A 12 3.16 -5.67 -30.47
CA ARG A 12 3.46 -6.22 -29.13
C ARG A 12 4.93 -6.05 -28.78
N GLY A 13 5.83 -6.25 -29.74
CA GLY A 13 7.27 -6.02 -29.61
C GLY A 13 7.62 -4.57 -29.35
N LYS A 14 7.05 -3.63 -30.12
CA LYS A 14 7.23 -2.18 -29.92
C LYS A 14 6.74 -1.74 -28.54
N ARG A 15 5.56 -2.20 -28.12
CA ARG A 15 4.99 -1.88 -26.80
C ARG A 15 5.86 -2.41 -25.65
N ARG A 16 6.37 -3.65 -25.76
CA ARG A 16 7.31 -4.22 -24.77
C ARG A 16 8.59 -3.40 -24.65
N ARG A 17 9.17 -2.94 -25.77
CA ARG A 17 10.37 -2.09 -25.76
C ARG A 17 10.12 -0.74 -25.09
N ILE A 18 8.96 -0.12 -25.35
CA ILE A 18 8.58 1.15 -24.72
C ILE A 18 8.44 0.97 -23.19
N TRP A 19 7.71 -0.05 -22.74
CA TRP A 19 7.57 -0.33 -21.31
C TRP A 19 8.90 -0.69 -20.65
N GLY A 20 9.74 -1.48 -21.32
CA GLY A 20 11.09 -1.79 -20.84
C GLY A 20 11.97 -0.56 -20.71
N GLY A 21 11.96 0.33 -21.71
CA GLY A 21 12.68 1.60 -21.67
C GLY A 21 12.17 2.53 -20.56
N ALA A 22 10.85 2.62 -20.38
CA ALA A 22 10.24 3.41 -19.30
C ALA A 22 10.62 2.88 -17.91
N PHE A 23 10.61 1.55 -17.72
CA PHE A 23 11.03 0.92 -16.47
C PHE A 23 12.52 1.17 -16.17
N LEU A 24 13.40 1.00 -17.17
CA LEU A 24 14.83 1.28 -17.00
C LEU A 24 15.10 2.75 -16.68
N CYS A 25 14.39 3.67 -17.36
CA CYS A 25 14.45 5.09 -17.07
C CYS A 25 14.02 5.39 -15.62
N TRP A 26 12.91 4.80 -15.18
CA TRP A 26 12.43 4.95 -13.81
C TRP A 26 13.43 4.41 -12.78
N VAL A 27 14.04 3.23 -13.01
CA VAL A 27 15.09 2.68 -12.14
C VAL A 27 16.31 3.60 -12.11
N PHE A 28 16.75 4.11 -13.26
CA PHE A 28 17.86 5.05 -13.33
C PHE A 28 17.59 6.32 -12.51
N LEU A 29 16.40 6.90 -12.64
CA LEU A 29 15.99 8.06 -11.84
C LEU A 29 15.99 7.76 -10.34
N MET A 30 15.50 6.59 -9.92
CA MET A 30 15.52 6.16 -8.52
C MET A 30 16.94 5.99 -7.95
N LEU A 31 17.91 5.56 -8.77
CA LEU A 31 19.29 5.37 -8.35
C LEU A 31 20.08 6.68 -8.29
N VAL A 32 19.80 7.62 -9.19
CA VAL A 32 20.53 8.90 -9.28
C VAL A 32 19.96 9.96 -8.33
N THR A 33 18.67 9.86 -7.97
CA THR A 33 18.06 10.79 -7.02
C THR A 33 18.71 10.64 -5.64
N PRO A 34 19.24 11.71 -5.03
CA PRO A 34 19.88 11.62 -3.73
C PRO A 34 18.87 11.15 -2.68
N LYS A 35 19.32 10.27 -1.79
CA LYS A 35 18.52 9.84 -0.64
C LYS A 35 18.24 11.06 0.23
N ILE A 36 16.96 11.32 0.51
CA ILE A 36 16.56 12.33 1.49
C ILE A 36 16.89 11.75 2.87
N SER A 37 17.73 12.45 3.64
CA SER A 37 18.10 12.00 4.98
C SER A 37 16.92 12.12 5.94
N HIS A 38 16.78 11.13 6.84
CA HIS A 38 15.84 11.23 7.95
C HIS A 38 16.28 12.37 8.86
N SER A 39 15.38 13.34 9.08
CA SER A 39 15.61 14.41 10.04
C SER A 39 14.97 14.03 11.37
N PRO A 40 15.65 14.15 12.51
CA PRO A 40 15.05 13.93 13.83
C PRO A 40 13.82 14.82 14.09
N LYS A 41 13.71 15.95 13.39
CA LYS A 41 12.56 16.86 13.47
C LYS A 41 11.31 16.33 12.76
N HIS A 42 11.40 15.22 12.02
CA HIS A 42 10.27 14.61 11.31
C HIS A 42 9.11 14.25 12.26
N HIS A 43 9.42 13.91 13.50
CA HIS A 43 8.45 13.54 14.52
C HIS A 43 7.78 14.72 15.24
N LEU A 44 8.17 15.96 14.93
CA LEU A 44 7.59 17.16 15.52
C LEU A 44 6.32 17.57 14.76
N TYR A 45 5.18 17.18 15.31
CA TYR A 45 3.87 17.56 14.79
C TYR A 45 3.50 19.03 15.08
N ALA A 46 2.65 19.61 14.24
CA ALA A 46 2.02 20.90 14.54
C ALA A 46 1.06 20.79 15.74
N ASP A 47 0.43 19.63 15.90
CA ASP A 47 -0.40 19.33 17.06
C ASP A 47 0.46 18.81 18.21
N MET A 48 0.68 19.66 19.22
CA MET A 48 1.36 19.34 20.48
C MET A 48 0.39 19.35 21.67
N ARG A 49 -0.93 19.36 21.41
CA ARG A 49 -1.94 19.38 22.47
C ARG A 49 -1.97 18.03 23.19
N ASN A 50 -2.29 18.08 24.47
CA ASN A 50 -2.51 16.92 25.31
C ASN A 50 -3.85 17.07 26.03
N PHE A 51 -4.92 16.56 25.39
CA PHE A 51 -6.23 16.46 26.02
C PHE A 51 -6.39 15.09 26.66
N LEU A 52 -6.91 15.06 27.89
CA LEU A 52 -7.25 13.84 28.63
C LEU A 52 -6.07 12.84 28.78
N GLY A 53 -4.82 13.34 28.77
CA GLY A 53 -3.63 12.50 28.89
C GLY A 53 -3.13 11.90 27.58
N VAL A 54 -3.76 12.20 26.44
CA VAL A 54 -3.36 11.72 25.10
C VAL A 54 -2.50 12.78 24.40
N PRO A 55 -1.18 12.59 24.22
CA PRO A 55 -0.34 13.51 23.46
C PRO A 55 -0.71 13.52 21.97
N ASN A 56 -0.45 14.63 21.27
CA ASN A 56 -0.76 14.82 19.85
C ASN A 56 -2.23 14.45 19.55
N THR A 57 -3.14 14.88 20.44
CA THR A 57 -4.48 14.30 20.56
C THR A 57 -5.24 14.25 19.24
N LEU A 58 -5.20 15.32 18.45
CA LEU A 58 -5.96 15.35 17.21
C LEU A 58 -5.42 14.33 16.21
N ASN A 59 -4.09 14.17 16.10
CA ASN A 59 -3.50 13.15 15.24
C ASN A 59 -3.94 11.75 15.66
N VAL A 60 -4.04 11.48 16.96
CA VAL A 60 -4.51 10.18 17.48
C VAL A 60 -5.99 9.97 17.22
N ILE A 61 -6.85 10.95 17.53
CA ILE A 61 -8.31 10.82 17.42
C ILE A 61 -8.76 10.72 15.95
N THR A 62 -8.09 11.41 15.03
CA THR A 62 -8.43 11.33 13.60
C THR A 62 -8.20 9.96 12.98
N ASN A 63 -7.57 9.01 13.71
CA ASN A 63 -7.47 7.62 13.29
C ASN A 63 -8.76 6.81 13.50
N PHE A 64 -9.65 7.25 14.40
CA PHE A 64 -10.87 6.51 14.73
C PHE A 64 -11.82 6.29 13.54
N PRO A 65 -12.08 7.28 12.65
CA PRO A 65 -12.88 7.05 11.44
C PRO A 65 -12.32 5.95 10.54
N PHE A 66 -10.99 5.84 10.39
CA PHE A 66 -10.37 4.77 9.62
C PHE A 66 -10.63 3.41 10.25
N LEU A 67 -10.56 3.29 11.58
CA LEU A 67 -10.89 2.06 12.28
C LEU A 67 -12.35 1.62 12.00
N VAL A 68 -13.29 2.56 12.09
CA VAL A 68 -14.72 2.28 11.82
C VAL A 68 -14.91 1.78 10.39
N VAL A 69 -14.36 2.49 9.40
CA VAL A 69 -14.47 2.10 7.98
C VAL A 69 -13.77 0.76 7.72
N GLY A 70 -12.58 0.55 8.29
CA GLY A 70 -11.81 -0.68 8.14
C GLY A 70 -12.53 -1.88 8.70
N VAL A 71 -13.06 -1.80 9.93
CA VAL A 71 -13.78 -2.92 10.56
C VAL A 71 -15.09 -3.21 9.83
N LEU A 72 -15.89 -2.18 9.52
CA LEU A 72 -17.15 -2.38 8.81
C LEU A 72 -16.92 -2.99 7.42
N GLY A 73 -15.98 -2.43 6.65
CA GLY A 73 -15.64 -2.95 5.33
C GLY A 73 -15.12 -4.39 5.38
N PHE A 74 -14.26 -4.72 6.34
CA PHE A 74 -13.74 -6.07 6.52
C PHE A 74 -14.86 -7.08 6.82
N VAL A 75 -15.74 -6.76 7.77
CA VAL A 75 -16.88 -7.61 8.14
C VAL A 75 -17.82 -7.81 6.94
N LEU A 76 -18.14 -6.73 6.21
CA LEU A 76 -19.00 -6.79 5.02
C LEU A 76 -18.37 -7.62 3.89
N CYS A 77 -17.06 -7.56 3.70
CA CYS A 77 -16.35 -8.40 2.75
C CYS A 77 -16.41 -9.88 3.13
N CYS A 78 -16.24 -10.21 4.41
CA CYS A 78 -16.24 -11.60 4.88
C CYS A 78 -17.64 -12.23 4.93
N GLN A 79 -18.69 -11.45 5.19
CA GLN A 79 -20.07 -11.94 5.26
C GLN A 79 -20.65 -12.30 3.88
N GLY A 80 -20.13 -11.67 2.81
CA GLY A 80 -20.66 -11.83 1.46
C GLY A 80 -22.01 -11.14 1.27
N GLY A 81 -22.24 -10.54 0.09
CA GLY A 81 -23.57 -10.07 -0.32
C GLY A 81 -23.76 -8.55 -0.42
N LEU A 82 -22.88 -7.71 0.14
CA LEU A 82 -22.98 -6.25 -0.04
C LEU A 82 -22.16 -5.74 -1.24
N PHE A 83 -20.95 -6.27 -1.40
CA PHE A 83 -20.14 -6.04 -2.58
C PHE A 83 -20.56 -7.08 -3.62
N ASN A 84 -20.82 -6.63 -4.86
CA ASN A 84 -21.09 -7.50 -6.00
C ASN A 84 -19.79 -8.18 -6.45
N ILE A 85 -19.12 -8.86 -5.51
CA ILE A 85 -17.85 -9.54 -5.70
C ILE A 85 -18.13 -10.71 -6.62
N SER A 86 -17.58 -10.60 -7.82
CA SER A 86 -17.87 -11.51 -8.92
C SER A 86 -16.87 -12.67 -8.98
N LEU A 87 -15.69 -12.50 -8.37
CA LEU A 87 -14.59 -13.45 -8.38
C LEU A 87 -14.15 -13.82 -6.95
N PRO A 88 -13.91 -15.11 -6.65
CA PRO A 88 -13.41 -15.54 -5.33
C PRO A 88 -12.11 -14.83 -4.89
N GLY A 89 -11.20 -14.57 -5.83
CA GLY A 89 -9.94 -13.87 -5.60
C GLY A 89 -10.08 -12.39 -5.22
N GLU A 90 -11.18 -11.75 -5.62
CA GLU A 90 -11.45 -10.33 -5.34
C GLU A 90 -11.71 -10.11 -3.84
N VAL A 91 -12.30 -11.10 -3.15
CA VAL A 91 -12.52 -11.06 -1.70
C VAL A 91 -11.21 -10.85 -0.93
N TRP A 92 -10.13 -11.53 -1.34
CA TRP A 92 -8.83 -11.42 -0.67
C TRP A 92 -8.24 -10.02 -0.77
N GLY A 93 -8.35 -9.38 -1.94
CA GLY A 93 -7.88 -8.02 -2.14
C GLY A 93 -8.64 -7.02 -1.28
N TRP A 94 -9.97 -7.08 -1.27
CA TRP A 94 -10.78 -6.19 -0.45
C TRP A 94 -10.65 -6.45 1.05
N ALA A 95 -10.59 -7.72 1.47
CA ALA A 95 -10.40 -8.07 2.87
C ALA A 95 -9.04 -7.55 3.39
N LEU A 96 -7.95 -7.74 2.63
CA LEU A 96 -6.64 -7.21 3.02
C LEU A 96 -6.57 -5.69 2.95
N PHE A 97 -7.30 -5.05 2.03
CA PHE A 97 -7.44 -3.59 2.01
C PHE A 97 -8.06 -3.08 3.32
N TYR A 98 -9.24 -3.59 3.68
CA TYR A 98 -9.93 -3.13 4.90
C TYR A 98 -9.21 -3.54 6.18
N ALA A 99 -8.56 -4.71 6.21
CA ALA A 99 -7.67 -5.09 7.30
C ALA A 99 -6.47 -4.14 7.41
N GLY A 100 -5.90 -3.72 6.27
CA GLY A 100 -4.85 -2.71 6.21
C GLY A 100 -5.32 -1.34 6.73
N ILE A 101 -6.54 -0.91 6.40
CA ILE A 101 -7.14 0.35 6.91
C ILE A 101 -7.38 0.28 8.44
N ALA A 102 -7.87 -0.86 8.95
CA ALA A 102 -8.01 -1.05 10.39
C ALA A 102 -6.64 -1.07 11.08
N GLY A 103 -5.67 -1.78 10.51
CA GLY A 103 -4.28 -1.82 10.98
C GLY A 103 -3.61 -0.45 10.96
N LEU A 104 -3.88 0.36 9.94
CA LEU A 104 -3.41 1.74 9.81
C LEU A 104 -3.88 2.58 10.99
N ALA A 105 -5.16 2.47 11.37
CA ALA A 105 -5.68 3.22 12.50
C ALA A 105 -4.92 2.91 13.81
N PHE A 106 -4.60 1.64 14.04
CA PHE A 106 -3.80 1.23 15.21
C PHE A 106 -2.33 1.64 15.10
N GLY A 107 -1.71 1.41 13.95
CA GLY A 107 -0.31 1.76 13.68
C GLY A 107 -0.05 3.25 13.80
N SER A 108 -0.90 4.05 13.17
CA SER A 108 -0.86 5.51 13.21
C SER A 108 -1.09 6.03 14.62
N ALA A 109 -2.10 5.52 15.35
CA ALA A 109 -2.31 5.91 16.74
C ALA A 109 -1.10 5.54 17.62
N TYR A 110 -0.54 4.34 17.46
CA TYR A 110 0.63 3.88 18.21
C TYR A 110 1.86 4.76 17.96
N TYR A 111 2.06 5.20 16.72
CA TYR A 111 3.10 6.14 16.34
C TYR A 111 2.85 7.54 16.89
N HIS A 112 1.65 8.12 16.71
CA HIS A 112 1.35 9.48 17.17
C HIS A 112 1.31 9.62 18.69
N LEU A 113 0.99 8.55 19.44
CA LEU A 113 1.07 8.55 20.90
C LEU A 113 2.50 8.78 21.42
N LYS A 114 3.50 8.26 20.72
CA LYS A 114 4.90 8.46 21.05
C LYS A 114 5.73 8.37 19.78
N PRO A 115 5.89 9.49 19.05
CA PRO A 115 6.56 9.48 17.76
C PRO A 115 8.02 9.02 17.89
N ASP A 116 8.38 7.95 17.19
CA ASP A 116 9.75 7.46 17.05
C ASP A 116 9.92 6.69 15.72
N ASP A 117 11.17 6.55 15.27
CA ASP A 117 11.54 5.85 14.03
C ASP A 117 11.08 4.38 14.04
N SER A 118 11.18 3.69 15.18
CA SER A 118 10.75 2.28 15.28
C SER A 118 9.24 2.08 15.11
N ARG A 119 8.44 3.10 15.46
CA ARG A 119 6.98 3.10 15.44
C ARG A 119 6.42 3.54 14.09
N VAL A 120 7.14 4.39 13.34
CA VAL A 120 6.68 4.82 12.01
C VAL A 120 6.51 3.64 11.06
N THR A 121 7.30 2.57 11.24
CA THR A 121 7.16 1.32 10.47
C THR A 121 5.77 0.69 10.70
N TRP A 122 5.23 0.78 11.91
CA TRP A 122 3.92 0.22 12.24
C TRP A 122 2.75 1.05 11.69
N ASP A 123 2.96 2.32 11.40
CA ASP A 123 2.01 3.17 10.64
C ASP A 123 2.11 2.90 9.13
N THR A 124 3.33 2.76 8.63
CA THR A 124 3.62 2.63 7.20
C THR A 124 3.25 1.25 6.64
N LEU A 125 3.53 0.17 7.37
CA LEU A 125 3.28 -1.19 6.89
C LEU A 125 1.80 -1.46 6.59
N PRO A 126 0.84 -1.19 7.49
CA PRO A 126 -0.58 -1.34 7.19
C PRO A 126 -1.05 -0.47 6.02
N MET A 127 -0.52 0.75 5.90
CA MET A 127 -0.79 1.64 4.76
C MET A 127 -0.37 1.01 3.43
N MET A 128 0.85 0.45 3.38
CA MET A 128 1.39 -0.20 2.19
C MET A 128 0.62 -1.48 1.84
N ILE A 129 0.16 -2.24 2.84
CA ILE A 129 -0.73 -3.38 2.65
C ILE A 129 -2.05 -2.92 2.02
N ALA A 130 -2.65 -1.85 2.53
CA ALA A 130 -3.89 -1.31 1.99
C ALA A 130 -3.73 -0.89 0.51
N TYR A 131 -2.72 -0.07 0.19
CA TYR A 131 -2.48 0.35 -1.20
C TYR A 131 -2.19 -0.82 -2.14
N SER A 132 -1.35 -1.78 -1.72
CA SER A 132 -1.03 -2.97 -2.52
C SER A 132 -2.28 -3.78 -2.83
N SER A 133 -3.15 -3.94 -1.83
CA SER A 133 -4.37 -4.72 -1.94
C SER A 133 -5.42 -4.02 -2.81
N LEU A 134 -5.56 -2.70 -2.67
CA LEU A 134 -6.46 -1.90 -3.51
C LEU A 134 -6.04 -1.96 -4.99
N PHE A 135 -4.75 -1.74 -5.28
CA PHE A 135 -4.23 -1.77 -6.64
C PHE A 135 -4.40 -3.16 -7.29
N SER A 136 -4.09 -4.21 -6.53
CA SER A 136 -4.30 -5.58 -6.98
C SER A 136 -5.77 -5.89 -7.26
N SER A 137 -6.70 -5.39 -6.44
CA SER A 137 -8.15 -5.59 -6.64
C SER A 137 -8.61 -5.00 -7.97
N PHE A 138 -8.13 -3.81 -8.33
CA PHE A 138 -8.39 -3.24 -9.66
C PHE A 138 -7.80 -4.08 -10.80
N ILE A 139 -6.66 -4.75 -10.60
CA ILE A 139 -6.10 -5.67 -11.61
C ILE A 139 -6.95 -6.93 -11.72
N VAL A 140 -7.43 -7.49 -10.60
CA VAL A 140 -8.37 -8.63 -10.59
C VAL A 140 -9.59 -8.28 -11.43
N GLU A 141 -10.20 -7.12 -11.20
CA GLU A 141 -11.41 -6.67 -11.90
C GLU A 141 -11.19 -6.35 -13.38
N ARG A 142 -10.04 -5.78 -13.76
CA ARG A 142 -9.82 -5.25 -15.13
C ARG A 142 -9.03 -6.17 -16.05
N VAL A 143 -8.19 -7.04 -15.49
CA VAL A 143 -7.24 -7.86 -16.25
C VAL A 143 -7.52 -9.34 -16.03
N GLY A 144 -7.93 -9.72 -14.82
CA GLY A 144 -8.35 -11.07 -14.48
C GLY A 144 -7.73 -11.58 -13.18
N GLU A 145 -8.42 -12.53 -12.56
CA GLU A 145 -8.15 -13.05 -11.22
C GLU A 145 -6.71 -13.53 -11.02
N ARG A 146 -6.19 -14.38 -11.91
CA ARG A 146 -4.85 -14.95 -11.76
C ARG A 146 -3.75 -13.89 -11.75
N ILE A 147 -3.85 -12.90 -12.64
CA ILE A 147 -2.87 -11.82 -12.75
C ILE A 147 -3.02 -10.89 -11.55
N GLY A 148 -4.26 -10.57 -11.16
CA GLY A 148 -4.54 -9.76 -9.99
C GLY A 148 -4.02 -10.38 -8.70
N LEU A 149 -4.32 -11.65 -8.41
CA LEU A 149 -3.79 -12.34 -7.22
C LEU A 149 -2.27 -12.47 -7.24
N SER A 150 -1.67 -12.74 -8.40
CA SER A 150 -0.21 -12.76 -8.52
C SER A 150 0.40 -11.39 -8.21
N SER A 151 -0.26 -10.31 -8.66
CA SER A 151 0.14 -8.93 -8.33
C SER A 151 -0.05 -8.61 -6.84
N LEU A 152 -1.07 -9.16 -6.18
CA LEU A 152 -1.30 -9.01 -4.74
C LEU A 152 -0.08 -9.49 -3.95
N PHE A 153 0.28 -10.76 -4.15
CA PHE A 153 1.39 -11.37 -3.42
C PHE A 153 2.72 -10.68 -3.74
N ALA A 154 2.95 -10.32 -5.00
CA ALA A 154 4.16 -9.60 -5.39
C ALA A 154 4.26 -8.23 -4.71
N LEU A 155 3.19 -7.44 -4.71
CA LEU A 155 3.17 -6.11 -4.11
C LEU A 155 3.28 -6.17 -2.58
N LEU A 156 2.60 -7.12 -1.93
CA LEU A 156 2.71 -7.32 -0.48
C LEU A 156 4.14 -7.73 -0.08
N PHE A 157 4.77 -8.61 -0.85
CA PHE A 157 6.15 -9.01 -0.61
C PHE A 157 7.12 -7.83 -0.78
N ILE A 158 6.96 -7.03 -1.84
CA ILE A 158 7.75 -5.81 -2.06
C ILE A 158 7.51 -4.79 -0.93
N ALA A 159 6.26 -4.59 -0.52
CA ALA A 159 5.91 -3.70 0.59
C ALA A 159 6.61 -4.12 1.87
N PHE A 160 6.54 -5.41 2.23
CA PHE A 160 7.20 -5.95 3.41
C PHE A 160 8.72 -5.74 3.35
N LEU A 161 9.37 -6.13 2.24
CA LEU A 161 10.81 -5.94 2.07
C LEU A 161 11.22 -4.48 2.13
N SER A 162 10.43 -3.58 1.52
CA SER A 162 10.69 -2.14 1.54
C SER A 162 10.61 -1.59 2.96
N THR A 163 9.58 -1.95 3.73
CA THR A 163 9.43 -1.50 5.13
C THR A 163 10.50 -2.10 6.03
N ALA A 164 10.91 -3.34 5.81
CA ALA A 164 11.98 -3.98 6.57
C ALA A 164 13.34 -3.33 6.27
N TYR A 165 13.60 -3.00 5.00
CA TYR A 165 14.81 -2.29 4.59
C TYR A 165 14.89 -0.88 5.18
N ASP A 166 13.79 -0.14 5.18
CA ASP A 166 13.69 1.19 5.79
C ASP A 166 13.91 1.14 7.31
N SER A 167 13.24 0.21 8.00
CA SER A 167 13.44 -0.02 9.43
C SER A 167 14.88 -0.40 9.76
N TRP A 168 15.51 -1.25 8.93
CA TRP A 168 16.92 -1.60 9.10
C TRP A 168 17.84 -0.39 8.91
N LEU A 169 17.57 0.47 7.92
CA LEU A 169 18.35 1.67 7.65
C LEU A 169 18.28 2.68 8.80
N GLN A 170 17.13 2.78 9.47
CA GLN A 170 16.93 3.68 10.61
C GLN A 170 17.63 3.19 11.89
N ASN A 171 18.00 1.91 11.98
CA ASN A 171 18.64 1.32 13.17
C ASN A 171 20.17 1.31 13.12
N ILE A 172 20.80 1.78 12.04
CA ILE A 172 22.26 1.84 11.84
C ILE A 172 22.74 3.29 11.87
#